data_AF-A0A2G8TLF5-F1
#
_entry.id   AF-A0A2G8TLF5-F1
#
_cell.length_a   1.000
_cell.length_b   1.000
_cell.length_c   1.000
_cell.angle_alpha   90.00
_cell.angle_beta   90.00
_cell.angle_gamma   90.00
#
_symmetry.space_group_name_H-M   'P 1'
#
loop_
_entity.id
_entity.type
_entity.pdbx_description
1 polymer ?
#
loop_
_entity_poly.entity_id
_entity_poly.type
_entity_poly.pdbx_seq_one_letter_code
_entity_poly.pdbx_strand_id
1 'polypeptide(L)'
;MDYSTLAKARPALVLAGAAGASTLIIFLINQAVPGALGPVAAALLASTASLALVRLAGSGNGSEAARSRAFIDVVGHAIDDMMIGAAETSYFVDSVKKKVELDVRTAAEVAASAQEVALSTRQIAANAQQAATVAAKVRSESVAGRAEIEQGLQRISSARTDARQGAATMAELQERARRIAGFTEVISEISARTNLLALNAAIEAARAGEHGRGFAVVASEVRQLALRTKEATDEISVMVRVINEQTTTATGGMVSLTEVVGLAAGNVERVHALLGSIEQSAAVSEREIGQIAAAARVHVGTTGMITESLAKIRDSMLSTDAELPRAARSAMALAEQAESIVSALGDSAVQTPHDPIRIAAQGAADQVGRLFSAAIRSGAISREALFDRRYKAIPNTNPPKHNSRFDAFTDRALPDLQEALLSSMPQLAYAGAVDSKGYFPTHNKKFSQPLTGDYDVDIIHNRTKRIFNDRTGARCGSNTRSFLLQTYKRDTGEVMHDLSAPIYVDGQHWGGFRVGYRSSAA
;
A
#
# COMPACT_ATOMS: atom_id res chain seq x y z
N MET A 1 47.11 -14.79 -37.13
CA MET A 1 45.74 -15.31 -37.38
C MET A 1 45.82 -16.20 -38.59
N ASP A 2 45.60 -17.49 -38.37
CA ASP A 2 45.93 -18.57 -39.30
C ASP A 2 44.85 -18.69 -40.40
N TYR A 3 45.24 -18.78 -41.67
CA TYR A 3 44.31 -18.87 -42.81
C TYR A 3 43.39 -20.11 -42.72
N SER A 4 43.79 -21.11 -41.92
CA SER A 4 43.03 -22.33 -41.65
C SER A 4 41.75 -22.10 -40.81
N THR A 5 41.70 -21.05 -39.97
CA THR A 5 40.56 -20.76 -39.08
C THR A 5 39.46 -19.98 -39.81
N LEU A 6 39.82 -19.10 -40.74
CA LEU A 6 38.87 -18.36 -41.60
C LEU A 6 38.19 -19.26 -42.64
N ALA A 7 38.88 -20.29 -43.15
CA ALA A 7 38.29 -21.25 -44.08
C ALA A 7 37.22 -22.16 -43.44
N LYS A 8 37.37 -22.48 -42.14
CA LYS A 8 36.39 -23.28 -41.37
C LYS A 8 35.18 -22.47 -40.89
N ALA A 9 35.31 -21.15 -40.74
CA ALA A 9 34.22 -20.27 -40.28
C ALA A 9 33.27 -19.78 -41.39
N ARG A 10 33.70 -19.83 -42.66
CA ARG A 10 32.92 -19.39 -43.83
C ARG A 10 31.54 -20.06 -43.97
N PRO A 11 31.37 -21.39 -43.86
CA PRO A 11 30.05 -22.01 -43.99
C PRO A 11 29.10 -21.61 -42.86
N ALA A 12 29.60 -21.49 -41.61
CA ALA A 12 28.80 -21.05 -40.46
C ALA A 12 28.34 -19.58 -40.58
N LEU A 13 29.20 -18.69 -41.07
CA LEU A 13 28.86 -17.29 -41.34
C LEU A 13 27.86 -17.12 -42.48
N VAL A 14 27.96 -17.94 -43.54
CA VAL A 14 27.00 -17.91 -44.66
C VAL A 14 25.63 -18.47 -44.23
N LEU A 15 25.61 -19.47 -43.34
CA LEU A 15 24.38 -20.02 -42.76
C LEU A 15 23.70 -19.08 -41.75
N ALA A 16 24.48 -18.42 -40.88
CA ALA A 16 23.95 -17.39 -39.98
C ALA A 16 23.42 -16.18 -40.75
N GLY A 17 24.11 -15.76 -41.81
CA GLY A 17 23.64 -14.72 -42.73
C GLY A 17 22.37 -15.13 -43.49
N ALA A 18 22.22 -16.41 -43.83
CA ALA A 18 21.07 -16.94 -44.53
C ALA A 18 19.81 -17.03 -43.66
N ALA A 19 19.95 -17.51 -42.42
CA ALA A 19 18.87 -17.52 -41.44
C ALA A 19 18.44 -16.10 -41.07
N GLY A 20 19.41 -15.18 -40.89
CA GLY A 20 19.15 -13.76 -40.65
C GLY A 20 18.43 -13.07 -41.82
N ALA A 21 18.87 -13.29 -43.06
CA ALA A 21 18.23 -12.73 -44.25
C ALA A 21 16.81 -13.28 -44.47
N SER A 22 16.59 -14.58 -44.22
CA SER A 22 15.27 -15.20 -44.36
C SER A 22 14.28 -14.66 -43.32
N THR A 23 14.74 -14.50 -42.08
CA THR A 23 13.95 -13.92 -40.99
C THR A 23 13.64 -12.45 -41.26
N LEU A 24 14.60 -11.69 -41.81
CA LEU A 24 14.43 -10.29 -42.20
C LEU A 24 13.46 -10.13 -43.38
N ILE A 25 13.51 -11.00 -44.40
CA ILE A 25 12.58 -10.98 -45.54
C ILE A 25 11.16 -11.31 -45.08
N ILE A 26 10.99 -12.30 -44.21
CA ILE A 26 9.69 -12.66 -43.63
C ILE A 26 9.15 -11.50 -42.78
N PHE A 27 10.00 -10.87 -41.98
CA PHE A 27 9.65 -9.69 -41.18
C PHE A 27 9.21 -8.50 -42.06
N LEU A 28 9.96 -8.22 -43.14
CA LEU A 28 9.64 -7.13 -44.07
C LEU A 28 8.34 -7.38 -44.87
N ILE A 29 8.09 -8.62 -45.31
CA ILE A 29 6.84 -8.97 -46.01
C ILE A 29 5.64 -8.85 -45.08
N ASN A 30 5.78 -9.29 -43.82
CA ASN A 30 4.69 -9.23 -42.86
C ASN A 30 4.40 -7.80 -42.36
N GLN A 31 5.39 -6.90 -42.41
CA GLN A 31 5.22 -5.46 -42.17
C GLN A 31 4.60 -4.74 -43.37
N ALA A 32 4.90 -5.15 -44.62
CA ALA A 32 4.36 -4.54 -45.82
C ALA A 32 2.91 -4.99 -46.11
N VAL A 33 2.57 -6.25 -45.83
CA VAL A 33 1.20 -6.80 -46.00
C VAL A 33 0.86 -7.73 -44.83
N PRO A 34 0.22 -7.22 -43.76
CA PRO A 34 -0.12 -8.01 -42.58
C PRO A 34 -1.02 -9.21 -42.94
N GLY A 35 -0.56 -10.43 -42.65
CA GLY A 35 -1.35 -11.65 -42.86
C GLY A 35 -1.26 -12.28 -44.26
N ALA A 36 -0.41 -11.76 -45.16
CA ALA A 36 -0.24 -12.30 -46.52
C ALA A 36 0.42 -13.69 -46.57
N LEU A 37 1.25 -14.02 -45.58
CA LEU A 37 1.91 -15.32 -45.47
C LEU A 37 1.46 -16.01 -44.19
N GLY A 38 0.68 -17.08 -44.33
CA GLY A 38 0.41 -18.00 -43.22
C GLY A 38 1.72 -18.63 -42.72
N PRO A 39 1.77 -19.08 -41.45
CA PRO A 39 2.99 -19.62 -40.83
C PRO A 39 3.62 -20.78 -41.62
N VAL A 40 2.80 -21.56 -42.34
CA VAL A 40 3.24 -22.65 -43.23
C VAL A 40 4.01 -22.12 -44.45
N ALA A 41 3.57 -21.01 -45.05
CA ALA A 41 4.23 -20.39 -46.21
C ALA A 41 5.53 -19.69 -45.80
N ALA A 42 5.56 -19.07 -44.62
CA ALA A 42 6.78 -18.47 -44.06
C ALA A 42 7.85 -19.53 -43.74
N ALA A 43 7.47 -20.67 -43.15
CA ALA A 43 8.38 -21.78 -42.89
C ALA A 43 8.93 -22.40 -44.18
N LEU A 44 8.07 -22.64 -45.19
CA LEU A 44 8.49 -23.12 -46.51
C LEU A 44 9.45 -22.16 -47.21
N LEU A 45 9.19 -20.84 -47.13
CA LEU A 45 10.08 -19.82 -47.71
C LEU A 45 11.43 -19.74 -46.97
N ALA A 46 11.45 -19.83 -45.63
CA ALA A 46 12.69 -19.89 -44.86
C ALA A 46 13.50 -21.17 -45.16
N SER A 47 12.82 -22.32 -45.28
CA SER A 47 13.46 -23.60 -45.62
C SER A 47 14.00 -23.60 -47.04
N THR A 48 13.25 -23.04 -48.01
CA THR A 48 13.72 -22.93 -49.40
C THR A 48 14.84 -21.90 -49.58
N ALA A 49 14.80 -20.77 -48.87
CA ALA A 49 15.89 -19.79 -48.86
C ALA A 49 17.16 -20.35 -48.22
N SER A 50 17.04 -21.09 -47.11
CA SER A 50 18.17 -21.80 -46.48
C SER A 50 18.75 -22.86 -47.42
N LEU A 51 17.90 -23.60 -48.14
CA LEU A 51 18.32 -24.59 -49.14
C LEU A 51 19.04 -23.95 -50.33
N ALA A 52 18.57 -22.78 -50.80
CA ALA A 52 19.18 -22.03 -51.87
C ALA A 52 20.55 -21.44 -51.48
N LEU A 53 20.67 -20.93 -50.25
CA LEU A 53 21.91 -20.36 -49.71
C LEU A 53 22.96 -21.44 -49.43
N VAL A 54 22.56 -22.62 -48.96
CA VAL A 54 23.47 -23.78 -48.83
C VAL A 54 23.94 -24.28 -50.20
N ARG A 55 23.07 -24.26 -51.22
CA ARG A 55 23.46 -24.59 -52.61
C ARG A 55 24.41 -23.56 -53.21
N LEU A 56 24.21 -22.26 -52.96
CA LEU A 56 25.06 -21.17 -53.46
C LEU A 56 26.40 -21.07 -52.71
N ALA A 57 26.45 -21.42 -51.42
CA ALA A 57 27.68 -21.44 -50.63
C ALA A 57 28.58 -22.65 -50.90
N GLY A 58 28.05 -23.68 -51.58
CA GLY A 58 28.64 -25.01 -51.72
C GLY A 58 29.32 -25.31 -53.06
N SER A 59 29.99 -24.36 -53.71
CA SER A 59 30.79 -24.63 -54.93
C SER A 59 32.19 -25.20 -54.63
N GLY A 60 32.31 -26.17 -53.71
CA GLY A 60 33.59 -26.77 -53.33
C GLY A 60 33.54 -28.28 -53.03
N ASN A 61 34.44 -29.04 -53.67
CA ASN A 61 34.72 -30.50 -53.74
C ASN A 61 34.45 -31.47 -52.54
N GLY A 62 33.42 -31.27 -51.70
CA GLY A 62 32.98 -32.27 -50.71
C GLY A 62 31.96 -33.27 -51.28
N SER A 63 32.03 -34.55 -50.87
CA SER A 63 31.04 -35.57 -51.26
C SER A 63 29.63 -35.20 -50.79
N GLU A 64 28.62 -35.52 -51.58
CA GLU A 64 27.20 -35.21 -51.36
C GLU A 64 26.69 -35.67 -49.98
N ALA A 65 27.27 -36.75 -49.44
CA ALA A 65 26.97 -37.29 -48.11
C ALA A 65 27.49 -36.43 -46.95
N ALA A 66 28.58 -35.68 -47.12
CA ALA A 66 29.12 -34.78 -46.10
C ALA A 66 28.30 -33.48 -45.99
N ARG A 67 27.82 -32.97 -47.14
CA ARG A 67 26.93 -31.80 -47.19
C ARG A 67 25.55 -32.10 -46.62
N SER A 68 25.02 -33.29 -46.90
CA SER A 68 23.75 -33.75 -46.34
C SER A 68 23.84 -33.87 -44.81
N ARG A 69 24.92 -34.46 -44.27
CA ARG A 69 25.16 -34.51 -42.82
C ARG A 69 25.23 -33.14 -42.16
N ALA A 70 25.96 -32.19 -42.73
CA ALA A 70 26.04 -30.83 -42.17
C ALA A 70 24.69 -30.10 -42.19
N PHE A 71 23.88 -30.28 -43.23
CA PHE A 71 22.53 -29.73 -43.30
C PHE A 71 21.61 -30.32 -42.22
N ILE A 72 21.69 -31.63 -42.01
CA ILE A 72 20.89 -32.35 -41.02
C ILE A 72 21.23 -31.90 -39.60
N ASP A 73 22.51 -31.71 -39.29
CA ASP A 73 22.97 -31.24 -37.99
C ASP A 73 22.41 -29.83 -37.68
N VAL A 74 22.46 -28.94 -38.67
CA VAL A 74 21.89 -27.59 -38.56
C VAL A 74 20.38 -27.62 -38.39
N VAL A 75 19.68 -28.44 -39.18
CA VAL A 75 18.22 -28.56 -39.11
C VAL A 75 17.79 -29.21 -37.78
N GLY A 76 18.50 -30.23 -37.31
CA GLY A 76 18.26 -30.88 -36.03
C GLY A 76 18.41 -29.91 -34.86
N HIS A 77 19.49 -29.14 -34.81
CA HIS A 77 19.68 -28.11 -33.80
C HIS A 77 18.61 -27.02 -33.85
N ALA A 78 18.25 -26.53 -35.04
CA ALA A 78 17.20 -25.51 -35.18
C ALA A 78 15.82 -26.02 -34.71
N ILE A 79 15.52 -27.30 -34.93
CA ILE A 79 14.28 -27.93 -34.47
C ILE A 79 14.28 -28.07 -32.95
N ASP A 80 15.40 -28.45 -32.34
CA ASP A 80 15.53 -28.50 -30.89
C ASP A 80 15.35 -27.12 -30.26
N ASP A 81 16.00 -26.09 -30.81
CA ASP A 81 15.83 -24.71 -30.36
C ASP A 81 14.36 -24.25 -30.47
N MET A 82 13.67 -24.62 -31.56
CA MET A 82 12.25 -24.34 -31.74
C MET A 82 11.38 -25.04 -30.68
N MET A 83 11.65 -26.32 -30.42
CA MET A 83 10.92 -27.11 -29.43
C MET A 83 11.12 -26.59 -28.00
N ILE A 84 12.36 -26.23 -27.65
CA ILE A 84 12.72 -25.63 -26.36
C ILE A 84 12.02 -24.28 -26.23
N GLY A 85 12.23 -23.38 -27.21
CA GLY A 85 11.66 -22.03 -27.19
C GLY A 85 10.12 -22.03 -27.12
N ALA A 86 9.47 -22.97 -27.79
CA ALA A 86 8.02 -23.17 -27.68
C ALA A 86 7.58 -23.58 -26.27
N ALA A 87 8.29 -24.53 -25.64
CA ALA A 87 8.01 -24.96 -24.27
C ALA A 87 8.23 -23.82 -23.26
N GLU A 88 9.29 -23.03 -23.43
CA GLU A 88 9.57 -21.87 -22.60
C GLU A 88 8.52 -20.77 -22.75
N THR A 89 8.09 -20.51 -23.99
CA THR A 89 7.05 -19.52 -24.27
C THR A 89 5.72 -19.93 -23.63
N SER A 90 5.33 -21.20 -23.73
CA SER A 90 4.09 -21.69 -23.10
C SER A 90 4.11 -21.49 -21.58
N TYR A 91 5.23 -21.85 -20.94
CA TYR A 91 5.39 -21.65 -19.49
C TYR A 91 5.38 -20.16 -19.11
N PHE A 92 6.05 -19.32 -19.90
CA PHE A 92 6.05 -17.87 -19.69
C PHE A 92 4.64 -17.29 -19.78
N VAL A 93 3.84 -17.71 -20.77
CA VAL A 93 2.44 -17.28 -20.92
C VAL A 93 1.60 -17.65 -19.70
N ASP A 94 1.71 -18.86 -19.17
CA ASP A 94 0.99 -19.27 -17.95
C ASP A 94 1.43 -18.45 -16.72
N SER A 95 2.71 -18.13 -16.62
CA SER A 95 3.25 -17.27 -15.56
C SER A 95 2.72 -15.84 -15.65
N VAL A 96 2.69 -15.26 -16.86
CA VAL A 96 2.11 -13.93 -17.10
C VAL A 96 0.63 -13.93 -16.76
N LYS A 97 -0.13 -14.96 -17.14
CA LYS A 97 -1.56 -15.05 -16.83
C LYS A 97 -1.83 -14.96 -15.32
N LYS A 98 -1.11 -15.75 -14.51
CA LYS A 98 -1.23 -15.71 -13.04
C LYS A 98 -0.91 -14.34 -12.47
N LYS A 99 0.10 -13.65 -13.01
CA LYS A 99 0.47 -12.29 -12.60
C LYS A 99 -0.59 -11.27 -12.98
N VAL A 100 -1.11 -11.34 -14.20
CA VAL A 100 -2.20 -10.47 -14.67
C VAL A 100 -3.44 -10.60 -13.79
N GLU A 101 -3.85 -11.82 -13.42
CA GLU A 101 -4.97 -12.04 -12.50
C GLU A 101 -4.72 -11.41 -11.11
N LEU A 102 -3.49 -11.49 -10.61
CA LEU A 102 -3.09 -10.85 -9.34
C LEU A 102 -3.12 -9.32 -9.44
N ASP A 103 -2.55 -8.76 -10.52
CA ASP A 103 -2.47 -7.32 -10.74
C ASP A 103 -3.86 -6.70 -10.91
N VAL A 104 -4.80 -7.39 -11.58
CA VAL A 104 -6.20 -6.96 -11.70
C VAL A 104 -6.88 -6.86 -10.33
N ARG A 105 -6.69 -7.86 -9.45
CA ARG A 105 -7.22 -7.82 -8.07
C ARG A 105 -6.60 -6.69 -7.27
N THR A 106 -5.28 -6.56 -7.34
CA THR A 106 -4.53 -5.50 -6.64
C THR A 106 -4.98 -4.12 -7.09
N ALA A 107 -5.16 -3.89 -8.39
CA ALA A 107 -5.66 -2.63 -8.92
C ALA A 107 -7.06 -2.28 -8.40
N ALA A 108 -7.94 -3.27 -8.25
CA ALA A 108 -9.27 -3.08 -7.68
C ALA A 108 -9.24 -2.71 -6.19
N GLU A 109 -8.39 -3.37 -5.39
CA GLU A 109 -8.19 -3.07 -3.97
C GLU A 109 -7.65 -1.65 -3.74
N VAL A 110 -6.65 -1.24 -4.53
CA VAL A 110 -6.09 0.12 -4.45
C VAL A 110 -7.13 1.15 -4.88
N ALA A 111 -7.97 0.85 -5.89
CA ALA A 111 -9.03 1.76 -6.31
C ALA A 111 -10.11 1.94 -5.22
N ALA A 112 -10.48 0.86 -4.52
CA ALA A 112 -11.40 0.93 -3.38
C ALA A 112 -10.81 1.76 -2.24
N SER A 113 -9.54 1.53 -1.91
CA SER A 113 -8.80 2.28 -0.88
C SER A 113 -8.71 3.77 -1.23
N ALA A 114 -8.46 4.10 -2.50
CA ALA A 114 -8.47 5.47 -3.00
C ALA A 114 -9.85 6.13 -2.80
N GLN A 115 -10.95 5.44 -3.08
CA GLN A 115 -12.28 5.99 -2.84
C GLN A 115 -12.56 6.29 -1.36
N GLU A 116 -12.12 5.40 -0.46
CA GLU A 116 -12.24 5.61 0.98
C GLU A 116 -11.40 6.82 1.45
N VAL A 117 -10.15 6.92 0.98
CA VAL A 117 -9.29 8.08 1.24
C VAL A 117 -9.94 9.37 0.74
N ALA A 118 -10.56 9.36 -0.45
CA ALA A 118 -11.26 10.53 -0.97
C ALA A 118 -12.45 10.94 -0.10
N LEU A 119 -13.24 9.97 0.41
CA LEU A 119 -14.35 10.24 1.32
C LEU A 119 -13.85 10.85 2.64
N SER A 120 -12.85 10.24 3.27
CA SER A 120 -12.24 10.73 4.51
C SER A 120 -11.66 12.14 4.33
N THR A 121 -11.00 12.40 3.21
CA THR A 121 -10.44 13.72 2.88
C THR A 121 -11.52 14.79 2.69
N ARG A 122 -12.67 14.44 2.10
CA ARG A 122 -13.82 15.37 2.03
C ARG A 122 -14.35 15.71 3.43
N GLN A 123 -14.39 14.74 4.33
CA GLN A 123 -14.78 15.00 5.72
C GLN A 123 -13.78 15.93 6.42
N ILE A 124 -12.47 15.77 6.19
CA ILE A 124 -11.44 16.68 6.68
C ILE A 124 -11.68 18.10 6.18
N ALA A 125 -11.99 18.28 4.89
CA ALA A 125 -12.29 19.59 4.33
C ALA A 125 -13.53 20.24 4.98
N ALA A 126 -14.59 19.46 5.22
CA ALA A 126 -15.79 19.94 5.90
C ALA A 126 -15.52 20.34 7.36
N ASN A 127 -14.77 19.51 8.10
CA ASN A 127 -14.37 19.80 9.47
C ASN A 127 -13.49 21.07 9.54
N ALA A 128 -12.58 21.25 8.58
CA ALA A 128 -11.78 22.45 8.47
C ALA A 128 -12.67 23.69 8.26
N GLN A 129 -13.64 23.63 7.36
CA GLN A 129 -14.56 24.76 7.14
C GLN A 129 -15.36 25.13 8.41
N GLN A 130 -15.80 24.12 9.17
CA GLN A 130 -16.46 24.36 10.45
C GLN A 130 -15.52 25.00 11.48
N ALA A 131 -14.28 24.51 11.59
CA ALA A 131 -13.28 25.06 12.49
C ALA A 131 -12.92 26.51 12.13
N ALA A 132 -12.84 26.86 10.84
CA ALA A 132 -12.61 28.23 10.38
C ALA A 132 -13.75 29.16 10.82
N THR A 133 -15.00 28.68 10.73
CA THR A 133 -16.18 29.44 11.20
C THR A 133 -16.11 29.70 12.71
N VAL A 134 -15.70 28.70 13.49
CA VAL A 134 -15.50 28.84 14.95
C VAL A 134 -14.37 29.85 15.25
N ALA A 135 -13.24 29.76 14.55
CA ALA A 135 -12.13 30.70 14.73
C ALA A 135 -12.54 32.14 14.40
N ALA A 136 -13.28 32.35 13.30
CA ALA A 136 -13.81 33.65 12.93
C ALA A 136 -14.78 34.21 14.00
N LYS A 137 -15.62 33.34 14.58
CA LYS A 137 -16.51 33.71 15.70
C LYS A 137 -15.73 34.13 16.94
N VAL A 138 -14.73 33.34 17.36
CA VAL A 138 -13.87 33.68 18.51
C VAL A 138 -13.15 35.00 18.29
N ARG A 139 -12.66 35.26 17.08
CA ARG A 139 -12.04 36.54 16.71
C ARG A 139 -13.04 37.70 16.87
N SER A 140 -14.26 37.54 16.34
CA SER A 140 -15.31 38.55 16.46
C SER A 140 -15.70 38.83 17.92
N GLU A 141 -15.87 37.79 18.73
CA GLU A 141 -16.20 37.91 20.16
C GLU A 141 -15.06 38.56 20.95
N SER A 142 -13.80 38.26 20.60
CA SER A 142 -12.63 38.89 21.22
C SER A 142 -12.54 40.39 20.91
N VAL A 143 -12.81 40.78 19.66
CA VAL A 143 -12.87 42.20 19.26
C VAL A 143 -14.00 42.93 19.99
N ALA A 144 -15.20 42.34 20.06
CA ALA A 144 -16.32 42.91 20.81
C ALA A 144 -15.98 43.05 22.31
N GLY A 145 -15.39 42.01 22.92
CA GLY A 145 -14.96 42.04 24.31
C GLY A 145 -13.91 43.11 24.61
N ARG A 146 -12.98 43.36 23.68
CA ARG A 146 -12.01 44.46 23.81
C ARG A 146 -12.68 45.82 23.81
N ALA A 147 -13.63 46.05 22.91
CA ALA A 147 -14.38 47.31 22.85
C ALA A 147 -15.17 47.57 24.15
N GLU A 148 -15.80 46.53 24.72
CA GLU A 148 -16.47 46.63 26.03
C GLU A 148 -15.48 46.95 27.17
N ILE A 149 -14.29 46.33 27.14
CA ILE A 149 -13.23 46.63 28.12
C ILE A 149 -12.72 48.06 27.99
N GLU A 150 -12.53 48.59 26.78
CA GLU A 150 -12.15 49.98 26.57
C GLU A 150 -13.17 50.95 27.20
N GLN A 151 -14.47 50.67 27.05
CA GLN A 151 -15.51 51.43 27.76
C GLN A 151 -15.42 51.26 29.28
N GLY A 152 -15.14 50.05 29.77
CA GLY A 152 -14.90 49.77 31.18
C GLY A 152 -13.74 50.57 31.76
N LEU A 153 -12.61 50.66 31.05
CA LEU A 153 -11.45 51.46 31.44
C LEU A 153 -11.78 52.96 31.52
N GLN A 154 -12.59 53.48 30.59
CA GLN A 154 -13.06 54.87 30.65
C GLN A 154 -13.91 55.14 31.91
N ARG A 155 -14.81 54.22 32.27
CA ARG A 155 -15.62 54.33 33.50
C ARG A 155 -14.77 54.26 34.76
N ILE A 156 -13.78 53.35 34.81
CA ILE A 156 -12.82 53.24 35.91
C ILE A 156 -12.00 54.53 36.06
N SER A 157 -11.53 55.09 34.95
CA SER A 157 -10.80 56.37 34.95
C SER A 157 -11.66 57.53 35.48
N SER A 158 -12.95 57.55 35.11
CA SER A 158 -13.91 58.53 35.61
C SER A 158 -14.13 58.37 37.12
N ALA A 159 -14.36 57.14 37.60
CA ALA A 159 -14.52 56.86 39.03
C ALA A 159 -13.28 57.25 39.86
N ARG A 160 -12.07 57.05 39.31
CA ARG A 160 -10.82 57.51 39.93
C ARG A 160 -10.76 59.03 40.05
N THR A 161 -11.26 59.73 39.04
CA THR A 161 -11.32 61.20 39.03
C THR A 161 -12.35 61.70 40.04
N ASP A 162 -13.53 61.09 40.09
CA ASP A 162 -14.58 61.42 41.06
C ASP A 162 -14.13 61.20 42.50
N ALA A 163 -13.43 60.09 42.78
CA ALA A 163 -12.87 59.81 44.11
C ALA A 163 -11.84 60.87 44.54
N ARG A 164 -10.97 61.30 43.62
CA ARG A 164 -10.00 62.37 43.88
C ARG A 164 -10.67 63.72 44.13
N GLN A 165 -11.70 64.04 43.33
CA GLN A 165 -12.47 65.26 43.51
C GLN A 165 -13.21 65.25 44.85
N GLY A 166 -13.83 64.12 45.22
CA GLY A 166 -14.47 63.93 46.51
C GLY A 166 -13.51 64.11 47.68
N ALA A 167 -12.30 63.54 47.60
CA ALA A 167 -11.25 63.74 48.61
C ALA A 167 -10.87 65.23 48.76
N ALA A 168 -10.75 65.96 47.64
CA ALA A 168 -10.43 67.40 47.66
C ALA A 168 -11.57 68.22 48.30
N THR A 169 -12.84 67.93 47.97
CA THR A 169 -13.99 68.60 48.59
C THR A 169 -14.08 68.32 50.08
N MET A 170 -13.78 67.10 50.53
CA MET A 170 -13.71 66.78 51.96
C MET A 170 -12.58 67.54 52.65
N ALA A 171 -11.39 67.62 52.04
CA ALA A 171 -10.29 68.41 52.61
C ALA A 171 -10.66 69.90 52.78
N GLU A 172 -11.38 70.48 51.80
CA GLU A 172 -11.88 71.85 51.91
C GLU A 172 -12.92 72.00 53.04
N LEU A 173 -13.84 71.04 53.18
CA LEU A 173 -14.83 71.04 54.26
C LEU A 173 -14.17 70.94 55.64
N GLN A 174 -13.11 70.13 55.77
CA GLN A 174 -12.33 70.00 57.00
C GLN A 174 -11.67 71.32 57.38
N GLU A 175 -11.13 72.05 56.40
CA GLU A 175 -10.54 73.37 56.64
C GLU A 175 -11.59 74.40 57.06
N ARG A 176 -12.75 74.41 56.40
CA ARG A 176 -13.88 75.27 56.80
C ARG A 176 -14.37 74.94 58.22
N ALA A 177 -14.47 73.66 58.57
CA ALA A 177 -14.86 73.21 59.91
C ALA A 177 -13.84 73.65 60.97
N ARG A 178 -12.52 73.54 60.71
CA ARG A 178 -11.47 74.08 61.60
C ARG A 178 -11.60 75.59 61.83
N ARG A 179 -11.89 76.35 60.77
CA ARG A 179 -12.12 77.81 60.91
C ARG A 179 -13.33 78.12 61.78
N ILE A 180 -14.43 77.37 61.62
CA ILE A 180 -15.62 77.53 62.48
C ILE A 180 -15.29 77.18 63.93
N ALA A 181 -14.54 76.09 64.18
CA ALA A 181 -14.05 75.74 65.52
C ALA A 181 -13.26 76.89 66.17
N GLY A 182 -12.38 77.55 65.42
CA GLY A 182 -11.66 78.73 65.89
C GLY A 182 -12.58 79.90 66.24
N PHE A 183 -13.60 80.18 65.41
CA PHE A 183 -14.59 81.23 65.71
C PHE A 183 -15.43 80.90 66.95
N THR A 184 -15.85 79.64 67.11
CA THR A 184 -16.60 79.21 68.30
C THR A 184 -15.79 79.33 69.58
N GLU A 185 -14.48 79.06 69.54
CA GLU A 185 -13.62 79.21 70.71
C GLU A 185 -13.50 80.68 71.15
N VAL A 186 -13.32 81.60 70.19
CA VAL A 186 -13.32 83.05 70.45
C VAL A 186 -14.66 83.53 71.02
N ILE A 187 -15.79 83.06 70.47
CA ILE A 187 -17.12 83.42 70.97
C ILE A 187 -17.34 82.90 72.40
N SER A 188 -16.92 81.66 72.69
CA SER A 188 -17.00 81.08 74.03
C SER A 188 -16.15 81.89 75.03
N GLU A 189 -14.98 82.35 74.63
CA GLU A 189 -14.13 83.24 75.43
C GLU A 189 -14.80 84.60 75.69
N ILE A 190 -15.37 85.24 74.65
CA ILE A 190 -16.13 86.49 74.79
C ILE A 190 -17.30 86.30 75.74
N SER A 191 -18.05 85.21 75.60
CA SER A 191 -19.19 84.90 76.46
C SER A 191 -18.77 84.69 77.92
N ALA A 192 -17.65 84.00 78.16
CA ALA A 192 -17.09 83.84 79.50
C ALA A 192 -16.66 85.19 80.11
N ARG A 193 -15.99 86.05 79.34
CA ARG A 193 -15.62 87.41 79.77
C ARG A 193 -16.87 88.25 80.07
N THR A 194 -17.88 88.22 79.21
CA THR A 194 -19.15 88.94 79.41
C THR A 194 -19.89 88.44 80.65
N ASN A 195 -19.92 87.13 80.90
CA ASN A 195 -20.50 86.56 82.12
C ASN A 195 -19.76 87.03 83.39
N LEU A 196 -18.41 87.12 83.36
CA LEU A 196 -17.61 87.65 84.47
C LEU A 196 -17.85 89.16 84.67
N LEU A 197 -17.92 89.94 83.58
CA LEU A 197 -18.25 91.37 83.62
C LEU A 197 -19.66 91.60 84.21
N ALA A 198 -20.64 90.82 83.78
CA ALA A 198 -22.01 90.89 84.27
C ALA A 198 -22.11 90.45 85.74
N LEU A 199 -21.33 89.46 86.17
CA LEU A 199 -21.22 89.07 87.57
C LEU A 199 -20.64 90.20 88.42
N ASN A 200 -19.54 90.83 87.98
CA ASN A 200 -18.94 91.96 88.67
C ASN A 200 -19.92 93.14 88.76
N ALA A 201 -20.66 93.43 87.68
CA ALA A 201 -21.69 94.45 87.66
C ALA A 201 -22.87 94.14 88.60
N ALA A 202 -23.29 92.87 88.69
CA ALA A 202 -24.33 92.43 89.62
C ALA A 202 -23.89 92.56 91.10
N ILE A 203 -22.62 92.26 91.39
CA ILE A 203 -22.03 92.44 92.73
C ILE A 203 -22.02 93.93 93.11
N GLU A 204 -21.55 94.80 92.21
CA GLU A 204 -21.48 96.24 92.48
C GLU A 204 -22.88 96.87 92.58
N ALA A 205 -23.84 96.41 91.77
CA ALA A 205 -25.24 96.81 91.87
C ALA A 205 -25.88 96.39 93.20
N ALA A 206 -25.57 95.19 93.71
CA ALA A 206 -26.01 94.76 95.04
C ALA A 206 -25.35 95.61 96.17
N ARG A 207 -24.10 96.03 95.97
CA ARG A 207 -23.36 96.88 96.90
C ARG A 207 -23.92 98.31 97.01
N ALA A 208 -24.52 98.82 95.93
CA ALA A 208 -25.19 100.13 95.88
C ALA A 208 -26.59 100.15 96.53
N GLY A 209 -27.09 99.03 97.05
CA GLY A 209 -28.38 98.95 97.76
C GLY A 209 -29.58 99.33 96.88
N GLU A 210 -30.51 100.12 97.41
CA GLU A 210 -31.74 100.52 96.70
C GLU A 210 -31.48 101.33 95.41
N HIS A 211 -30.35 102.05 95.32
CA HIS A 211 -29.98 102.80 94.11
C HIS A 211 -29.46 101.92 92.97
N GLY A 212 -29.03 100.68 93.27
CA GLY A 212 -28.48 99.73 92.28
C GLY A 212 -29.50 98.76 91.68
N ARG A 213 -30.77 98.80 92.11
CA ARG A 213 -31.81 97.80 91.76
C ARG A 213 -32.03 97.63 90.26
N GLY A 214 -32.09 98.73 89.50
CA GLY A 214 -32.25 98.69 88.04
C GLY A 214 -31.01 98.11 87.32
N PHE A 215 -29.81 98.44 87.80
CA PHE A 215 -28.56 97.88 87.29
C PHE A 215 -28.41 96.39 87.59
N ALA A 216 -28.89 95.93 88.75
CA ALA A 216 -28.86 94.51 89.12
C ALA A 216 -29.70 93.64 88.17
N VAL A 217 -30.88 94.13 87.74
CA VAL A 217 -31.73 93.45 86.77
C VAL A 217 -31.04 93.33 85.40
N VAL A 218 -30.47 94.44 84.90
CA VAL A 218 -29.74 94.44 83.62
C VAL A 218 -28.51 93.53 83.69
N ALA A 219 -27.75 93.56 84.79
CA ALA A 219 -26.59 92.69 84.97
C ALA A 219 -26.98 91.20 85.02
N SER A 220 -28.11 90.85 85.64
CA SER A 220 -28.65 89.49 85.62
C SER A 220 -29.05 89.03 84.22
N GLU A 221 -29.70 89.90 83.44
CA GLU A 221 -30.11 89.58 82.06
C GLU A 221 -28.90 89.40 81.14
N VAL A 222 -27.88 90.26 81.24
CA VAL A 222 -26.62 90.14 80.49
C VAL A 222 -25.88 88.86 80.87
N ARG A 223 -25.86 88.51 82.17
CA ARG A 223 -25.27 87.25 82.65
C ARG A 223 -26.00 86.03 82.07
N GLN A 224 -27.33 86.05 82.06
CA GLN A 224 -28.13 84.96 81.50
C GLN A 224 -27.93 84.84 79.98
N LEU A 225 -27.84 85.96 79.26
CA LEU A 225 -27.52 85.98 77.83
C LEU A 225 -26.12 85.41 77.54
N ALA A 226 -25.13 85.72 78.38
CA ALA A 226 -23.78 85.17 78.27
C ALA A 226 -23.73 83.67 78.58
N LEU A 227 -24.53 83.17 79.53
CA LEU A 227 -24.63 81.72 79.78
C LEU A 227 -25.28 81.00 78.59
N ARG A 228 -26.41 81.52 78.08
CA ARG A 228 -27.07 80.96 76.88
C ARG A 228 -26.19 81.00 75.63
N THR A 229 -25.40 82.07 75.47
CA THR A 229 -24.44 82.18 74.37
C THR A 229 -23.37 81.10 74.51
N LYS A 230 -22.82 80.90 75.72
CA LYS A 230 -21.84 79.83 75.98
C LYS A 230 -22.40 78.45 75.65
N GLU A 231 -23.60 78.12 76.14
CA GLU A 231 -24.28 76.85 75.85
C GLU A 231 -24.43 76.61 74.34
N ALA A 232 -24.90 77.62 73.60
CA ALA A 232 -25.02 77.53 72.14
C ALA A 232 -23.64 77.36 71.46
N THR A 233 -22.59 78.00 71.97
CA THR A 233 -21.24 77.86 71.40
C THR A 233 -20.65 76.47 71.66
N ASP A 234 -20.94 75.89 72.83
CA ASP A 234 -20.53 74.52 73.19
C ASP A 234 -21.24 73.49 72.31
N GLU A 235 -22.54 73.67 72.02
CA GLU A 235 -23.29 72.85 71.05
C GLU A 235 -22.71 72.93 69.64
N ILE A 236 -22.40 74.13 69.14
CA ILE A 236 -21.76 74.30 67.81
C ILE A 236 -20.38 73.62 67.80
N SER A 237 -19.61 73.72 68.88
CA SER A 237 -18.30 73.06 69.00
C SER A 237 -18.42 71.53 68.90
N VAL A 238 -19.46 70.94 69.50
CA VAL A 238 -19.77 69.51 69.34
C VAL A 238 -20.11 69.18 67.88
N MET A 239 -20.98 69.96 67.24
CA MET A 239 -21.35 69.73 65.83
C MET A 239 -20.14 69.82 64.89
N VAL A 240 -19.26 70.81 65.07
CA VAL A 240 -18.04 70.98 64.26
C VAL A 240 -17.07 69.80 64.44
N ARG A 241 -16.93 69.28 65.66
CA ARG A 241 -16.12 68.08 65.92
C ARG A 241 -16.67 66.86 65.18
N VAL A 242 -17.99 66.64 65.22
CA VAL A 242 -18.63 65.55 64.46
C VAL A 242 -18.41 65.72 62.96
N ILE A 243 -18.56 66.94 62.42
CA ILE A 243 -18.28 67.24 61.00
C ILE A 243 -16.81 66.91 60.66
N ASN A 244 -15.86 67.30 61.50
CA ASN A 244 -14.43 67.01 61.29
C ASN A 244 -14.14 65.50 61.29
N GLU A 245 -14.71 64.76 62.23
CA GLU A 245 -14.56 63.30 62.30
C GLU A 245 -15.13 62.63 61.04
N GLN A 246 -16.37 62.97 60.66
CA GLN A 246 -17.04 62.45 59.46
C GLN A 246 -16.24 62.77 58.18
N THR A 247 -15.70 63.99 58.08
CA THR A 247 -14.90 64.43 56.94
C THR A 247 -13.56 63.67 56.86
N THR A 248 -12.94 63.39 58.01
CA THR A 248 -11.70 62.60 58.09
C THR A 248 -11.96 61.16 57.64
N THR A 249 -13.04 60.55 58.11
CA THR A 249 -13.47 59.21 57.67
C THR A 249 -13.78 59.17 56.17
N ALA A 250 -14.52 60.16 55.66
CA ALA A 250 -14.84 60.25 54.24
C ALA A 250 -13.58 60.39 53.37
N THR A 251 -12.62 61.21 53.79
CA THR A 251 -11.33 61.38 53.08
C THR A 251 -10.54 60.07 53.04
N GLY A 252 -10.44 59.36 54.18
CA GLY A 252 -9.80 58.04 54.23
C GLY A 252 -10.49 57.02 53.30
N GLY A 253 -11.82 57.03 53.25
CA GLY A 253 -12.61 56.23 52.32
C GLY A 253 -12.30 56.54 50.85
N MET A 254 -12.16 57.82 50.48
CA MET A 254 -11.85 58.24 49.11
C MET A 254 -10.42 57.86 48.68
N VAL A 255 -9.46 57.89 49.61
CA VAL A 255 -8.08 57.42 49.36
C VAL A 255 -8.08 55.91 49.10
N SER A 256 -8.75 55.14 49.96
CA SER A 256 -8.89 53.69 49.78
C SER A 256 -9.60 53.34 48.47
N LEU A 257 -10.66 54.07 48.11
CA LEU A 257 -11.37 53.90 46.84
C LEU A 257 -10.43 54.14 45.64
N THR A 258 -9.58 55.16 45.70
CA THR A 258 -8.60 55.45 44.64
C THR A 258 -7.63 54.30 44.42
N GLU A 259 -7.19 53.64 45.50
CA GLU A 259 -6.32 52.46 45.44
C GLU A 259 -7.02 51.27 44.81
N VAL A 260 -8.23 50.93 45.29
CA VAL A 260 -9.04 49.81 44.78
C VAL A 260 -9.37 49.98 43.29
N VAL A 261 -9.74 51.19 42.87
CA VAL A 261 -10.01 51.52 41.46
C VAL A 261 -8.73 51.40 40.61
N GLY A 262 -7.56 51.74 41.16
CA GLY A 262 -6.27 51.54 40.49
C GLY A 262 -5.94 50.06 40.27
N LEU A 263 -6.16 49.21 41.27
CA LEU A 263 -6.01 47.76 41.13
C LEU A 263 -6.99 47.18 40.11
N ALA A 264 -8.25 47.64 40.11
CA ALA A 264 -9.25 47.24 39.14
C ALA A 264 -8.83 47.64 37.70
N ALA A 265 -8.31 48.84 37.49
CA ALA A 265 -7.79 49.29 36.20
C ALA A 265 -6.70 48.34 35.69
N GLY A 266 -5.69 48.03 36.51
CA GLY A 266 -4.61 47.13 36.13
C GLY A 266 -5.08 45.71 35.84
N ASN A 267 -6.11 45.21 36.53
CA ASN A 267 -6.73 43.91 36.21
C ASN A 267 -7.41 43.94 34.84
N VAL A 268 -8.16 45.00 34.56
CA VAL A 268 -8.88 45.16 33.29
C VAL A 268 -7.91 45.33 32.10
N GLU A 269 -6.81 46.07 32.27
CA GLU A 269 -5.74 46.17 31.26
C GLU A 269 -5.12 44.80 30.92
N ARG A 270 -4.91 43.93 31.91
CA ARG A 270 -4.43 42.56 31.66
C ARG A 270 -5.45 41.73 30.87
N VAL A 271 -6.73 41.83 31.19
CA VAL A 271 -7.79 41.15 30.41
C VAL A 271 -7.86 41.68 28.98
N HIS A 272 -7.72 43.00 28.78
CA HIS A 272 -7.63 43.61 27.45
C HIS A 272 -6.49 43.00 26.62
N ALA A 273 -5.29 42.88 27.20
CA ALA A 273 -4.15 42.29 26.54
C ALA A 273 -4.38 40.81 26.18
N LEU A 274 -4.96 40.02 27.10
CA LEU A 274 -5.30 38.62 26.86
C LEU A 274 -6.29 38.45 25.69
N LEU A 275 -7.34 39.28 25.62
CA LEU A 275 -8.26 39.25 24.49
C LEU A 275 -7.57 39.61 23.16
N GLY A 276 -6.60 40.53 23.18
CA GLY A 276 -5.78 40.81 21.99
C GLY A 276 -4.95 39.61 21.54
N SER A 277 -4.37 38.86 22.48
CA SER A 277 -3.67 37.61 22.16
C SER A 277 -4.60 36.52 21.63
N ILE A 278 -5.83 36.43 22.15
CA ILE A 278 -6.86 35.48 21.66
C ILE A 278 -7.29 35.86 20.23
N GLU A 279 -7.53 37.14 19.96
CA GLU A 279 -7.84 37.66 18.62
C GLU A 279 -6.76 37.26 17.60
N GLN A 280 -5.49 37.49 17.93
CA GLN A 280 -4.36 37.14 17.07
C GLN A 280 -4.27 35.62 16.85
N SER A 281 -4.44 34.83 17.91
CA SER A 281 -4.39 33.36 17.84
C SER A 281 -5.53 32.79 17.00
N ALA A 282 -6.72 33.37 17.10
CA ALA A 282 -7.87 33.01 16.28
C ALA A 282 -7.63 33.34 14.80
N ALA A 283 -7.03 34.49 14.49
CA ALA A 283 -6.68 34.88 13.12
C ALA A 283 -5.63 33.95 12.48
N VAL A 284 -4.62 33.52 13.25
CA VAL A 284 -3.66 32.51 12.79
C VAL A 284 -4.35 31.18 12.55
N SER A 285 -5.19 30.73 13.49
CA SER A 285 -5.94 29.48 13.36
C SER A 285 -6.83 29.47 12.11
N GLU A 286 -7.56 30.56 11.85
CA GLU A 286 -8.39 30.71 10.65
C GLU A 286 -7.59 30.51 9.35
N ARG A 287 -6.39 31.09 9.27
CA ARG A 287 -5.50 30.96 8.11
C ARG A 287 -5.00 29.53 7.91
N GLU A 288 -4.50 28.90 8.97
CA GLU A 288 -3.97 27.53 8.93
C GLU A 288 -5.07 26.52 8.54
N ILE A 289 -6.25 26.69 9.12
CA ILE A 289 -7.43 25.88 8.77
C ILE A 289 -7.82 26.08 7.30
N GLY A 290 -7.72 27.31 6.77
CA GLY A 290 -7.90 27.59 5.35
C GLY A 290 -6.92 26.82 4.45
N GLN A 291 -5.66 26.69 4.86
CA GLN A 291 -4.67 25.89 4.14
C GLN A 291 -5.01 24.39 4.17
N ILE A 292 -5.47 23.87 5.32
CA ILE A 292 -5.92 22.48 5.44
C ILE A 292 -7.09 22.20 4.48
N ALA A 293 -8.09 23.10 4.43
CA ALA A 293 -9.24 22.94 3.54
C ALA A 293 -8.85 23.01 2.05
N ALA A 294 -7.85 23.82 1.69
CA ALA A 294 -7.31 23.87 0.33
C ALA A 294 -6.53 22.59 -0.02
N ALA A 295 -5.64 22.14 0.86
CA ALA A 295 -4.87 20.92 0.68
C ALA A 295 -5.78 19.69 0.56
N ALA A 296 -6.81 19.59 1.39
CA ALA A 296 -7.79 18.50 1.33
C ALA A 296 -8.51 18.46 -0.04
N ARG A 297 -8.88 19.61 -0.61
CA ARG A 297 -9.50 19.68 -1.96
C ARG A 297 -8.55 19.19 -3.05
N VAL A 298 -7.28 19.61 -3.02
CA VAL A 298 -6.26 19.11 -3.94
C VAL A 298 -6.10 17.60 -3.80
N HIS A 299 -6.02 17.12 -2.56
CA HIS A 299 -5.84 15.71 -2.27
C HIS A 299 -6.99 14.84 -2.82
N VAL A 300 -8.26 15.26 -2.67
CA VAL A 300 -9.41 14.60 -3.32
C VAL A 300 -9.25 14.53 -4.84
N GLY A 301 -8.78 15.61 -5.47
CA GLY A 301 -8.49 15.62 -6.91
C GLY A 301 -7.42 14.61 -7.32
N THR A 302 -6.31 14.57 -6.58
CA THR A 302 -5.22 13.60 -6.79
C THR A 302 -5.71 12.16 -6.63
N THR A 303 -6.52 11.88 -5.62
CA THR A 303 -7.10 10.54 -5.42
C THR A 303 -8.05 10.14 -6.56
N GLY A 304 -8.75 11.10 -7.16
CA GLY A 304 -9.52 10.90 -8.39
C GLY A 304 -8.63 10.46 -9.56
N MET A 305 -7.50 11.15 -9.79
CA MET A 305 -6.54 10.80 -10.83
C MET A 305 -5.93 9.40 -10.63
N ILE A 306 -5.67 9.02 -9.37
CA ILE A 306 -5.19 7.66 -9.03
C ILE A 306 -6.23 6.61 -9.44
N THR A 307 -7.49 6.84 -9.12
CA THR A 307 -8.59 5.92 -9.45
C THR A 307 -8.73 5.74 -10.97
N GLU A 308 -8.64 6.83 -11.73
CA GLU A 308 -8.67 6.77 -13.20
C GLU A 308 -7.46 6.02 -13.78
N SER A 309 -6.27 6.25 -13.23
CA SER A 309 -5.05 5.57 -13.66
C SER A 309 -5.11 4.06 -13.38
N LEU A 310 -5.68 3.66 -12.24
CA LEU A 310 -5.90 2.24 -11.90
C LEU A 310 -6.92 1.58 -12.82
N ALA A 311 -7.95 2.30 -13.23
CA ALA A 311 -8.89 1.79 -14.23
C ALA A 311 -8.16 1.51 -15.57
N LYS A 312 -7.32 2.44 -16.03
CA LYS A 312 -6.50 2.24 -17.25
C LYS A 312 -5.54 1.05 -17.12
N ILE A 313 -4.88 0.90 -15.97
CA ILE A 313 -3.99 -0.25 -15.70
C ILE A 313 -4.79 -1.56 -15.76
N ARG A 314 -5.91 -1.64 -15.06
CA ARG A 314 -6.79 -2.82 -15.06
C ARG A 314 -7.23 -3.18 -16.47
N ASP A 315 -7.69 -2.20 -17.25
CA ASP A 315 -8.19 -2.43 -18.61
C ASP A 315 -7.04 -2.90 -19.55
N SER A 316 -5.83 -2.36 -19.39
CA SER A 316 -4.63 -2.84 -20.09
C SER A 316 -4.26 -4.28 -19.70
N MET A 317 -4.41 -4.64 -18.43
CA MET A 317 -4.16 -6.00 -17.94
C MET A 317 -5.18 -6.99 -18.50
N LEU A 318 -6.46 -6.62 -18.56
CA LEU A 318 -7.51 -7.43 -19.19
C LEU A 318 -7.27 -7.61 -20.70
N SER A 319 -6.79 -6.58 -21.39
CA SER A 319 -6.37 -6.70 -22.80
C SER A 319 -5.21 -7.69 -22.96
N THR A 320 -4.24 -7.63 -22.04
CA THR A 320 -3.10 -8.58 -22.04
C THR A 320 -3.60 -10.02 -21.81
N ASP A 321 -4.51 -10.24 -20.86
CA ASP A 321 -5.13 -11.55 -20.62
C ASP A 321 -5.82 -12.10 -21.88
N ALA A 322 -6.51 -11.24 -22.64
CA ALA A 322 -7.17 -11.64 -23.88
C ALA A 322 -6.18 -12.07 -25.00
N GLU A 323 -4.95 -11.55 -24.99
CA GLU A 323 -3.92 -11.87 -25.98
C GLU A 323 -3.11 -13.13 -25.63
N LEU A 324 -2.95 -13.44 -24.34
CA LEU A 324 -2.17 -14.59 -23.85
C LEU A 324 -2.57 -15.93 -24.49
N PRO A 325 -3.86 -16.29 -24.65
CA PRO A 325 -4.26 -17.52 -25.34
C PRO A 325 -3.77 -17.61 -26.78
N ARG A 326 -3.61 -16.47 -27.47
CA ARG A 326 -3.07 -16.46 -28.84
C ARG A 326 -1.58 -16.80 -28.83
N ALA A 327 -0.81 -16.23 -27.90
CA ALA A 327 0.61 -16.55 -27.73
C ALA A 327 0.82 -18.03 -27.37
N ALA A 328 0.03 -18.57 -26.43
CA ALA A 328 0.06 -19.99 -26.07
C ALA A 328 -0.21 -20.90 -27.28
N ARG A 329 -1.28 -20.62 -28.06
CA ARG A 329 -1.59 -21.40 -29.26
C ARG A 329 -0.47 -21.37 -30.30
N SER A 330 0.14 -20.20 -30.53
CA SER A 330 1.27 -20.08 -31.47
C SER A 330 2.48 -20.89 -31.01
N ALA A 331 2.84 -20.85 -29.73
CA ALA A 331 3.92 -21.66 -29.17
C ALA A 331 3.62 -23.17 -29.31
N MET A 332 2.38 -23.58 -29.00
CA MET A 332 1.96 -24.97 -29.16
C MET A 332 2.04 -25.45 -30.62
N ALA A 333 1.62 -24.62 -31.57
CA ALA A 333 1.69 -24.94 -33.00
C ALA A 333 3.13 -25.07 -33.48
N LEU A 334 4.04 -24.21 -33.00
CA LEU A 334 5.46 -24.28 -33.32
C LEU A 334 6.08 -25.59 -32.80
N ALA A 335 5.73 -25.99 -31.57
CA ALA A 335 6.14 -27.29 -31.03
C ALA A 335 5.61 -28.44 -31.91
N GLU A 336 4.32 -28.51 -32.24
CA GLU A 336 3.77 -29.60 -33.06
C GLU A 336 4.41 -29.69 -34.44
N GLN A 337 4.73 -28.53 -35.03
CA GLN A 337 5.41 -28.49 -36.31
C GLN A 337 6.83 -29.06 -36.19
N ALA A 338 7.56 -28.67 -35.16
CA ALA A 338 8.91 -29.17 -34.89
C ALA A 338 8.90 -30.69 -34.56
N GLU A 339 7.94 -31.17 -33.74
CA GLU A 339 7.71 -32.59 -33.49
C GLU A 339 7.47 -33.37 -34.80
N SER A 340 6.67 -32.81 -35.71
CA SER A 340 6.37 -33.44 -37.00
C SER A 340 7.60 -33.53 -37.91
N ILE A 341 8.49 -32.52 -37.88
CA ILE A 341 9.74 -32.55 -38.64
C ILE A 341 10.70 -33.61 -38.05
N VAL A 342 10.82 -33.70 -36.72
CA VAL A 342 11.62 -34.77 -36.08
C VAL A 342 11.10 -36.15 -36.46
N SER A 343 9.77 -36.35 -36.41
CA SER A 343 9.16 -37.61 -36.82
C SER A 343 9.51 -37.97 -38.27
N ALA A 344 9.41 -37.02 -39.19
CA ALA A 344 9.74 -37.24 -40.60
C ALA A 344 11.24 -37.52 -40.83
N LEU A 345 12.13 -36.87 -40.07
CA LEU A 345 13.57 -37.15 -40.11
C LEU A 345 13.89 -38.55 -39.58
N GLY A 346 13.24 -38.99 -38.50
CA GLY A 346 13.46 -40.32 -37.93
C GLY A 346 12.95 -41.48 -38.80
N ASP A 347 11.98 -41.23 -39.67
CA ASP A 347 11.52 -42.19 -40.68
C ASP A 347 12.42 -42.22 -41.94
N SER A 348 13.36 -41.28 -42.05
CA SER A 348 14.36 -41.23 -43.12
C SER A 348 15.69 -41.87 -42.68
N ALA A 349 16.55 -42.26 -43.61
CA ALA A 349 17.86 -42.88 -43.32
C ALA A 349 18.91 -41.91 -42.72
N VAL A 350 18.45 -40.84 -42.09
CA VAL A 350 19.22 -39.70 -41.63
C VAL A 350 19.47 -39.82 -40.14
N GLN A 351 20.74 -39.70 -39.72
CA GLN A 351 21.08 -39.71 -38.30
C GLN A 351 20.76 -38.38 -37.61
N THR A 352 20.04 -38.43 -36.49
CA THR A 352 19.73 -37.28 -35.63
C THR A 352 20.35 -37.45 -34.23
N PRO A 353 20.59 -36.36 -33.46
CA PRO A 353 21.09 -36.44 -32.09
C PRO A 353 20.19 -37.27 -31.15
N HIS A 354 18.91 -37.38 -31.47
CA HIS A 354 17.92 -38.15 -30.69
C HIS A 354 17.90 -39.64 -31.03
N ASP A 355 18.60 -40.08 -32.07
CA ASP A 355 18.55 -41.48 -32.53
C ASP A 355 19.04 -42.51 -31.51
N PRO A 356 20.14 -42.30 -30.76
CA PRO A 356 20.54 -43.27 -29.74
C PRO A 356 19.44 -43.48 -28.69
N ILE A 357 18.75 -42.41 -28.31
CA ILE A 357 17.65 -42.44 -27.34
C ILE A 357 16.41 -43.08 -27.97
N ARG A 358 16.10 -42.75 -29.24
CA ARG A 358 15.02 -43.35 -30.02
C ARG A 358 15.17 -44.86 -30.13
N ILE A 359 16.34 -45.33 -30.56
CA ILE A 359 16.66 -46.75 -30.73
C ILE A 359 16.53 -47.47 -29.38
N ALA A 360 17.06 -46.87 -28.31
CA ALA A 360 16.97 -47.45 -26.97
C ALA A 360 15.52 -47.54 -26.46
N ALA A 361 14.72 -46.50 -26.67
CA ALA A 361 13.30 -46.50 -26.31
C ALA A 361 12.49 -47.53 -27.11
N GLN A 362 12.74 -47.64 -28.41
CA GLN A 362 12.12 -48.66 -29.28
C GLN A 362 12.51 -50.07 -28.85
N GLY A 363 13.81 -50.31 -28.62
CA GLY A 363 14.31 -51.59 -28.13
C GLY A 363 13.72 -51.97 -26.77
N ALA A 364 13.57 -51.01 -25.86
CA ALA A 364 12.92 -51.21 -24.57
C ALA A 364 11.42 -51.48 -24.71
N ALA A 365 10.71 -50.76 -25.57
CA ALA A 365 9.30 -51.00 -25.87
C ALA A 365 9.06 -52.41 -26.41
N ASP A 366 9.90 -52.86 -27.34
CA ASP A 366 9.86 -54.21 -27.91
C ASP A 366 10.17 -55.29 -26.86
N GLN A 367 11.13 -55.04 -25.97
CA GLN A 367 11.44 -55.95 -24.86
C GLN A 367 10.27 -56.07 -23.88
N VAL A 368 9.63 -54.95 -23.52
CA VAL A 368 8.42 -54.95 -22.67
C VAL A 368 7.28 -55.70 -23.37
N GLY A 369 7.07 -55.45 -24.67
CA GLY A 369 6.07 -56.16 -25.47
C GLY A 369 6.28 -57.67 -25.46
N ARG A 370 7.51 -58.14 -25.72
CA ARG A 370 7.88 -59.57 -25.67
C ARG A 370 7.72 -60.17 -24.27
N LEU A 371 8.12 -59.43 -23.24
CA LEU A 371 7.98 -59.84 -21.83
C LEU A 371 6.51 -60.06 -21.47
N PHE A 372 5.64 -59.13 -21.87
CA PHE A 372 4.21 -59.21 -21.63
C PHE A 372 3.56 -60.35 -22.42
N SER A 373 3.92 -60.53 -23.68
CA SER A 373 3.48 -61.69 -24.50
C SER A 373 3.92 -63.03 -23.91
N ALA A 374 5.15 -63.11 -23.39
CA ALA A 374 5.64 -64.31 -22.71
C ALA A 374 4.88 -64.57 -21.40
N ALA A 375 4.60 -63.54 -20.61
CA ALA A 375 3.86 -63.63 -19.37
C ALA A 375 2.39 -64.06 -19.56
N ILE A 376 1.76 -63.64 -20.66
CA ILE A 376 0.42 -64.12 -21.03
C ILE A 376 0.48 -65.61 -21.39
N ARG A 377 1.46 -66.03 -22.20
CA ARG A 377 1.62 -67.44 -22.61
C ARG A 377 1.94 -68.37 -21.44
N SER A 378 2.71 -67.91 -20.46
CA SER A 378 3.05 -68.69 -19.26
C SER A 378 1.97 -68.66 -18.17
N GLY A 379 0.91 -67.88 -18.35
CA GLY A 379 -0.17 -67.72 -17.35
C GLY A 379 0.19 -66.81 -16.16
N ALA A 380 1.33 -66.10 -16.21
CA ALA A 380 1.74 -65.17 -15.15
C ALA A 380 0.81 -63.94 -15.03
N ILE A 381 0.11 -63.57 -16.11
CA ILE A 381 -0.97 -62.57 -16.12
C ILE A 381 -1.98 -62.90 -17.23
N SER A 382 -3.27 -62.69 -17.00
CA SER A 382 -4.28 -62.83 -18.07
C SER A 382 -4.28 -61.63 -19.01
N ARG A 383 -4.62 -61.84 -20.28
CA ARG A 383 -4.75 -60.76 -21.28
C ARG A 383 -5.75 -59.68 -20.80
N GLU A 384 -6.88 -60.09 -20.25
CA GLU A 384 -7.88 -59.15 -19.70
C GLU A 384 -7.29 -58.28 -18.59
N ALA A 385 -6.50 -58.86 -17.68
CA ALA A 385 -5.88 -58.11 -16.59
C ALA A 385 -4.82 -57.12 -17.08
N LEU A 386 -4.02 -57.49 -18.09
CA LEU A 386 -2.98 -56.62 -18.66
C LEU A 386 -3.56 -55.43 -19.44
N PHE A 387 -4.69 -55.64 -20.12
CA PHE A 387 -5.37 -54.61 -20.92
C PHE A 387 -6.48 -53.87 -20.17
N ASP A 388 -6.65 -54.12 -18.86
CA ASP A 388 -7.63 -53.40 -18.05
C ASP A 388 -7.30 -51.90 -17.98
N ARG A 389 -8.32 -51.06 -18.11
CA ARG A 389 -8.21 -49.58 -18.02
C ARG A 389 -9.13 -49.02 -16.92
N ARG A 390 -9.60 -49.89 -16.03
CA ARG A 390 -10.47 -49.54 -14.90
C ARG A 390 -9.61 -49.27 -13.67
N TYR A 391 -9.17 -48.03 -13.56
CA TYR A 391 -8.34 -47.58 -12.45
C TYR A 391 -9.18 -47.42 -11.18
N LYS A 392 -8.70 -47.96 -10.07
CA LYS A 392 -9.31 -47.75 -8.74
C LYS A 392 -8.47 -46.73 -7.98
N ALA A 393 -9.06 -45.60 -7.61
CA ALA A 393 -8.35 -44.60 -6.80
C ALA A 393 -7.84 -45.22 -5.49
N ILE A 394 -6.61 -44.88 -5.12
CA ILE A 394 -6.04 -45.22 -3.82
C ILE A 394 -6.50 -44.11 -2.85
N PRO A 395 -7.23 -44.45 -1.78
CA PRO A 395 -7.69 -43.45 -0.83
C PRO A 395 -6.51 -42.79 -0.10
N ASN A 396 -6.69 -41.54 0.32
CA ASN A 396 -5.73 -40.78 1.13
C ASN A 396 -4.34 -40.57 0.48
N THR A 397 -4.27 -40.46 -0.84
CA THR A 397 -3.03 -40.09 -1.56
C THR A 397 -3.13 -38.69 -2.16
N ASN A 398 -2.12 -37.86 -1.93
CA ASN A 398 -1.95 -36.55 -2.56
C ASN A 398 -0.47 -36.39 -2.99
N PRO A 399 -0.11 -36.48 -4.30
CA PRO A 399 -0.98 -36.46 -5.47
C PRO A 399 -1.85 -37.71 -5.66
N PRO A 400 -2.95 -37.63 -6.45
CA PRO A 400 -3.85 -38.77 -6.69
C PRO A 400 -3.14 -39.99 -7.32
N LYS A 401 -3.37 -41.17 -6.74
CA LYS A 401 -2.86 -42.44 -7.24
C LYS A 401 -3.98 -43.45 -7.48
N HIS A 402 -3.69 -44.45 -8.30
CA HIS A 402 -4.65 -45.45 -8.73
C HIS A 402 -4.02 -46.83 -8.79
N ASN A 403 -4.83 -47.86 -8.56
CA ASN A 403 -4.47 -49.25 -8.80
C ASN A 403 -5.09 -49.77 -10.10
N SER A 404 -4.39 -50.69 -10.74
CA SER A 404 -4.81 -51.49 -11.89
C SER A 404 -4.59 -52.98 -11.65
N ARG A 405 -5.27 -53.83 -12.40
CA ARG A 405 -5.15 -55.30 -12.29
C ARG A 405 -3.77 -55.83 -12.66
N PHE A 406 -2.96 -55.06 -13.39
CA PHE A 406 -1.61 -55.46 -13.81
C PHE A 406 -0.48 -54.96 -12.90
N ASP A 407 -0.79 -54.17 -11.86
CA ASP A 407 0.23 -53.52 -11.03
C ASP A 407 1.21 -54.49 -10.40
N ALA A 408 0.70 -55.52 -9.72
CA ALA A 408 1.55 -56.48 -9.04
C ALA A 408 2.49 -57.20 -10.01
N PHE A 409 2.06 -57.41 -11.25
CA PHE A 409 2.89 -58.01 -12.29
C PHE A 409 3.94 -57.02 -12.80
N THR A 410 3.55 -55.80 -13.17
CA THR A 410 4.49 -54.79 -13.68
C THR A 410 5.51 -54.37 -12.63
N ASP A 411 5.14 -54.32 -11.35
CA ASP A 411 6.04 -54.00 -10.24
C ASP A 411 7.14 -55.05 -10.05
N ARG A 412 6.93 -56.29 -10.52
CA ARG A 412 7.97 -57.32 -10.57
C ARG A 412 8.71 -57.35 -11.91
N ALA A 413 8.01 -57.11 -13.01
CA ALA A 413 8.51 -57.38 -14.36
C ALA A 413 9.27 -56.21 -15.00
N LEU A 414 8.89 -54.96 -14.70
CA LEU A 414 9.45 -53.77 -15.35
C LEU A 414 10.72 -53.19 -14.71
N PRO A 415 10.96 -53.26 -13.38
CA PRO A 415 12.09 -52.54 -12.78
C PRO A 415 13.44 -52.90 -13.40
N ASP A 416 13.73 -54.18 -13.62
CA ASP A 416 15.04 -54.60 -14.13
C ASP A 416 15.34 -54.00 -15.51
N LEU A 417 14.34 -53.98 -16.40
CA LEU A 417 14.46 -53.38 -17.74
C LEU A 417 14.61 -51.85 -17.66
N GLN A 418 13.78 -51.20 -16.85
CA GLN A 418 13.77 -49.74 -16.70
C GLN A 418 15.05 -49.21 -16.05
N GLU A 419 15.57 -49.91 -15.04
CA GLU A 419 16.82 -49.56 -14.36
C GLU A 419 18.04 -49.87 -15.24
N ALA A 420 18.06 -51.00 -15.94
CA ALA A 420 19.15 -51.33 -16.85
C ALA A 420 19.32 -50.25 -17.93
N LEU A 421 18.22 -49.78 -18.51
CA LEU A 421 18.27 -48.69 -19.49
C LEU A 421 18.78 -47.39 -18.86
N LEU A 422 18.25 -47.00 -17.70
CA LEU A 422 18.67 -45.80 -16.97
C LEU A 422 20.16 -45.84 -16.59
N SER A 423 20.69 -47.00 -16.18
CA SER A 423 22.12 -47.18 -15.89
C SER A 423 23.00 -47.15 -17.15
N SER A 424 22.49 -47.65 -18.28
CA SER A 424 23.23 -47.67 -19.55
C SER A 424 23.32 -46.30 -20.25
N MET A 425 22.42 -45.37 -19.91
CA MET A 425 22.31 -44.05 -20.53
C MET A 425 22.19 -42.95 -19.45
N PRO A 426 23.32 -42.48 -18.88
CA PRO A 426 23.34 -41.51 -17.78
C PRO A 426 22.63 -40.17 -18.07
N GLN A 427 22.45 -39.82 -19.34
CA GLN A 427 21.71 -38.63 -19.77
C GLN A 427 20.19 -38.73 -19.55
N LEU A 428 19.66 -39.93 -19.31
CA LEU A 428 18.25 -40.13 -19.05
C LEU A 428 17.89 -39.70 -17.62
N ALA A 429 16.90 -38.82 -17.51
CA ALA A 429 16.28 -38.48 -16.25
C ALA A 429 15.32 -39.58 -15.79
N TYR A 430 14.61 -40.24 -16.70
CA TYR A 430 13.76 -41.39 -16.40
C TYR A 430 13.55 -42.29 -17.61
N ALA A 431 13.13 -43.52 -17.35
CA ALA A 431 12.70 -44.49 -18.36
C ALA A 431 11.60 -45.38 -17.79
N GLY A 432 10.48 -45.53 -18.50
CA GLY A 432 9.47 -46.48 -18.08
C GLY A 432 8.26 -46.62 -18.98
N ALA A 433 7.49 -47.66 -18.71
CA ALA A 433 6.31 -48.02 -19.48
C ALA A 433 5.05 -47.36 -18.89
N VAL A 434 4.26 -46.74 -19.76
CA VAL A 434 2.92 -46.23 -19.46
C VAL A 434 1.91 -46.94 -20.33
N ASP A 435 0.69 -47.12 -19.84
CA ASP A 435 -0.38 -47.66 -20.66
C ASP A 435 -0.96 -46.60 -21.62
N SER A 436 -1.91 -47.02 -22.46
CA SER A 436 -2.56 -46.18 -23.48
C SER A 436 -3.32 -44.95 -22.95
N LYS A 437 -3.51 -44.81 -21.63
CA LYS A 437 -4.12 -43.64 -20.98
C LYS A 437 -3.11 -42.82 -20.19
N GLY A 438 -1.81 -43.12 -20.32
CA GLY A 438 -0.74 -42.43 -19.60
C GLY A 438 -0.64 -42.86 -18.13
N TYR A 439 -1.23 -44.01 -17.76
CA TYR A 439 -1.04 -44.56 -16.43
C TYR A 439 0.35 -45.18 -16.31
N PHE A 440 1.10 -44.77 -15.28
CA PHE A 440 2.47 -45.20 -15.02
C PHE A 440 2.48 -46.23 -13.89
N PRO A 441 2.27 -47.53 -14.16
CA PRO A 441 2.15 -48.53 -13.11
C PRO A 441 3.40 -48.65 -12.27
N THR A 442 4.57 -48.70 -12.91
CA THR A 442 5.84 -48.97 -12.24
C THR A 442 6.88 -48.03 -12.82
N HIS A 443 7.53 -47.24 -11.97
CA HIS A 443 8.51 -46.23 -12.36
C HIS A 443 9.89 -46.63 -11.84
N ASN A 444 10.95 -45.98 -12.34
CA ASN A 444 12.30 -46.12 -11.78
C ASN A 444 12.33 -45.99 -10.25
N LYS A 445 13.23 -46.72 -9.58
CA LYS A 445 13.34 -46.81 -8.11
C LYS A 445 13.40 -45.44 -7.44
N LYS A 446 14.13 -44.49 -8.03
CA LYS A 446 14.26 -43.11 -7.51
C LYS A 446 12.94 -42.32 -7.48
N PHE A 447 11.95 -42.74 -8.28
CA PHE A 447 10.61 -42.16 -8.33
C PHE A 447 9.52 -43.10 -7.78
N SER A 448 9.94 -44.11 -7.01
CA SER A 448 9.08 -45.13 -6.40
C SER A 448 9.28 -45.19 -4.88
N GLN A 449 9.67 -44.07 -4.25
CA GLN A 449 9.91 -44.00 -2.80
C GLN A 449 8.60 -44.13 -2.01
N PRO A 450 8.60 -44.67 -0.78
CA PRO A 450 7.40 -44.70 0.06
C PRO A 450 6.77 -43.31 0.24
N LEU A 451 5.44 -43.24 0.29
CA LEU A 451 4.73 -41.98 0.50
C LEU A 451 4.95 -41.45 1.91
N THR A 452 5.20 -40.15 2.04
CA THR A 452 5.43 -39.47 3.32
C THR A 452 4.16 -38.79 3.84
N GLY A 453 3.19 -38.51 2.96
CA GLY A 453 2.00 -37.72 3.27
C GLY A 453 2.19 -36.22 3.06
N ASP A 454 3.40 -35.78 2.70
CA ASP A 454 3.71 -34.42 2.29
C ASP A 454 3.67 -34.31 0.77
N TYR A 455 2.78 -33.46 0.24
CA TYR A 455 2.60 -33.29 -1.20
C TYR A 455 3.90 -32.87 -1.92
N ASP A 456 4.67 -31.95 -1.33
CA ASP A 456 5.84 -31.38 -1.98
C ASP A 456 6.99 -32.39 -2.07
N VAL A 457 7.04 -33.34 -1.12
CA VAL A 457 7.99 -34.46 -1.14
C VAL A 457 7.51 -35.56 -2.09
N ASP A 458 6.23 -35.93 -2.01
CA ASP A 458 5.66 -37.07 -2.72
C ASP A 458 5.52 -36.82 -4.23
N ILE A 459 5.23 -35.57 -4.66
CA ILE A 459 5.11 -35.19 -6.08
C ILE A 459 6.44 -35.38 -6.86
N ILE A 460 7.57 -35.29 -6.15
CA ILE A 460 8.93 -35.43 -6.70
C ILE A 460 9.39 -36.89 -6.64
N HIS A 461 9.30 -37.53 -5.46
CA HIS A 461 9.95 -38.82 -5.19
C HIS A 461 9.07 -40.06 -5.39
N ASN A 462 7.74 -39.89 -5.55
CA ASN A 462 6.83 -40.99 -5.84
C ASN A 462 5.87 -40.69 -7.00
N ARG A 463 6.31 -41.06 -8.21
CA ARG A 463 5.60 -40.85 -9.48
C ARG A 463 4.92 -42.11 -10.03
N THR A 464 4.95 -43.23 -9.31
CA THR A 464 4.23 -44.47 -9.68
C THR A 464 2.73 -44.35 -9.45
N LYS A 465 1.96 -45.24 -10.08
CA LYS A 465 0.51 -45.38 -9.90
C LYS A 465 -0.25 -44.09 -10.23
N ARG A 466 0.34 -43.19 -11.01
CA ARG A 466 -0.23 -41.91 -11.43
C ARG A 466 -0.69 -42.00 -12.88
N ILE A 467 -1.74 -41.26 -13.19
CA ILE A 467 -2.17 -41.02 -14.56
C ILE A 467 -1.65 -39.64 -14.95
N PHE A 468 -0.78 -39.59 -15.95
CA PHE A 468 -0.27 -38.34 -16.52
C PHE A 468 -1.20 -37.92 -17.66
N ASN A 469 -2.24 -37.15 -17.30
CA ASN A 469 -3.26 -36.66 -18.23
C ASN A 469 -2.91 -35.31 -18.86
N ASP A 470 -1.72 -34.77 -18.58
CA ASP A 470 -1.16 -33.63 -19.29
C ASP A 470 -0.87 -33.99 -20.76
N ARG A 471 -0.68 -32.95 -21.60
CA ARG A 471 -0.46 -33.11 -23.04
C ARG A 471 0.69 -34.06 -23.38
N THR A 472 1.78 -34.05 -22.61
CA THR A 472 2.95 -34.91 -22.86
C THR A 472 2.63 -36.34 -22.42
N GLY A 473 2.12 -36.53 -21.21
CA GLY A 473 1.78 -37.86 -20.70
C GLY A 473 0.72 -38.61 -21.50
N ALA A 474 -0.35 -37.93 -21.90
CA ALA A 474 -1.45 -38.56 -22.64
C ALA A 474 -1.04 -38.97 -24.06
N ARG A 475 -0.25 -38.13 -24.74
CA ARG A 475 0.22 -38.39 -26.11
C ARG A 475 1.28 -39.48 -26.16
N CYS A 476 2.16 -39.56 -25.16
CA CYS A 476 3.11 -40.65 -25.03
C CYS A 476 2.41 -42.03 -25.02
N GLY A 477 1.42 -42.23 -24.14
CA GLY A 477 0.76 -43.53 -24.01
C GLY A 477 -0.11 -43.89 -25.21
N SER A 478 -0.73 -42.89 -25.84
CA SER A 478 -1.65 -43.10 -26.96
C SER A 478 -0.97 -43.12 -28.34
N ASN A 479 0.31 -42.77 -28.43
CA ASN A 479 1.05 -42.73 -29.69
C ASN A 479 1.16 -44.13 -30.31
N THR A 480 0.77 -44.28 -31.58
CA THR A 480 0.91 -45.53 -32.35
C THR A 480 1.96 -45.44 -33.46
N ARG A 481 2.60 -44.27 -33.64
CA ARG A 481 3.69 -44.07 -34.60
C ARG A 481 4.99 -44.71 -34.10
N SER A 482 5.97 -44.88 -34.99
CA SER A 482 7.29 -45.47 -34.70
C SER A 482 7.97 -44.92 -33.43
N PHE A 483 7.86 -43.60 -33.23
CA PHE A 483 8.22 -42.91 -31.99
C PHE A 483 7.52 -41.54 -31.95
N LEU A 484 7.61 -40.85 -30.81
CA LEU A 484 7.18 -39.47 -30.61
C LEU A 484 8.20 -38.76 -29.73
N LEU A 485 8.77 -37.66 -30.21
CA LEU A 485 9.59 -36.75 -29.41
C LEU A 485 8.75 -35.52 -29.04
N GLN A 486 8.74 -35.15 -27.77
CA GLN A 486 8.08 -33.96 -27.25
C GLN A 486 9.05 -33.17 -26.38
N THR A 487 8.91 -31.85 -26.33
CA THR A 487 9.67 -31.00 -25.41
C THR A 487 8.70 -30.22 -24.55
N TYR A 488 8.94 -30.23 -23.25
CA TYR A 488 8.08 -29.57 -22.28
C TYR A 488 8.89 -29.00 -21.14
N LYS A 489 8.35 -27.97 -20.49
CA LYS A 489 8.93 -27.40 -19.27
C LYS A 489 8.26 -28.09 -18.09
N ARG A 490 9.08 -28.72 -17.23
CA ARG A 490 8.61 -29.38 -16.02
C ARG A 490 8.17 -28.33 -14.99
N ASP A 491 7.35 -28.73 -14.01
CA ASP A 491 6.97 -27.86 -12.88
C ASP A 491 8.18 -27.28 -12.13
N THR A 492 9.33 -27.93 -12.22
CA THR A 492 10.63 -27.49 -11.67
C THR A 492 11.30 -26.37 -12.48
N GLY A 493 10.76 -26.00 -13.64
CA GLY A 493 11.35 -25.04 -14.57
C GLY A 493 12.39 -25.63 -15.53
N GLU A 494 12.69 -26.93 -15.44
CA GLU A 494 13.62 -27.60 -16.35
C GLU A 494 12.97 -27.90 -17.70
N VAL A 495 13.68 -27.66 -18.81
CA VAL A 495 13.25 -28.09 -20.14
C VAL A 495 13.68 -29.54 -20.37
N MET A 496 12.69 -30.39 -20.65
CA MET A 496 12.86 -31.82 -20.81
C MET A 496 12.40 -32.26 -22.19
N HIS A 497 13.17 -33.13 -22.81
CA HIS A 497 12.70 -33.96 -23.91
C HIS A 497 12.04 -35.22 -23.34
N ASP A 498 10.91 -35.61 -23.91
CA ASP A 498 10.24 -36.89 -23.72
C ASP A 498 10.20 -37.60 -25.07
N LEU A 499 10.93 -38.71 -25.17
CA LEU A 499 10.86 -39.58 -26.33
C LEU A 499 10.08 -40.84 -25.94
N SER A 500 9.10 -41.21 -26.73
CA SER A 500 8.29 -42.41 -26.50
C SER A 500 8.18 -43.30 -27.73
N ALA A 501 8.13 -44.61 -27.50
CA ALA A 501 7.91 -45.63 -28.53
C ALA A 501 6.74 -46.55 -28.11
N PRO A 502 5.89 -46.99 -29.05
CA PRO A 502 4.71 -47.79 -28.75
C PRO A 502 5.09 -49.21 -28.32
N ILE A 503 4.43 -49.71 -27.29
CA ILE A 503 4.52 -51.08 -26.79
C ILE A 503 3.36 -51.88 -27.39
N TYR A 504 3.69 -52.90 -28.17
CA TYR A 504 2.73 -53.86 -28.70
C TYR A 504 2.87 -55.21 -27.99
N VAL A 505 1.74 -55.78 -27.57
CA VAL A 505 1.65 -57.11 -26.98
C VAL A 505 0.77 -57.97 -27.87
N ASP A 506 1.33 -59.02 -28.46
CA ASP A 506 0.67 -59.87 -29.47
C ASP A 506 -0.03 -59.06 -30.58
N GLY A 507 0.64 -58.00 -31.07
CA GLY A 507 0.13 -57.11 -32.12
C GLY A 507 -0.92 -56.07 -31.66
N GLN A 508 -1.35 -56.09 -30.40
CA GLN A 508 -2.26 -55.09 -29.83
C GLN A 508 -1.49 -54.00 -29.08
N HIS A 509 -1.80 -52.73 -29.37
CA HIS A 509 -1.18 -51.58 -28.68
C HIS A 509 -1.58 -51.56 -27.21
N TRP A 510 -0.59 -51.63 -26.32
CA TRP A 510 -0.81 -51.58 -24.87
C TRP A 510 -0.61 -50.16 -24.31
N GLY A 511 0.42 -49.47 -24.77
CA GLY A 511 0.80 -48.13 -24.31
C GLY A 511 2.17 -47.73 -24.86
N GLY A 512 2.89 -46.84 -24.19
CA GLY A 512 4.18 -46.32 -24.64
C GLY A 512 5.31 -46.60 -23.64
N PHE A 513 6.51 -46.87 -24.16
CA PHE A 513 7.74 -46.80 -23.37
C PHE A 513 8.34 -45.41 -23.56
N ARG A 514 8.44 -44.62 -22.48
CA ARG A 514 8.95 -43.25 -22.52
C ARG A 514 10.26 -43.11 -21.80
N VAL A 515 11.12 -42.27 -22.35
CA VAL A 515 12.39 -41.86 -21.79
C VAL A 515 12.46 -40.34 -21.75
N GLY A 516 12.71 -39.80 -20.57
CA GLY A 516 12.89 -38.37 -20.38
C GLY A 516 14.36 -38.03 -20.23
N TYR A 517 14.83 -36.97 -20.88
CA TYR A 517 16.22 -36.50 -20.79
C TYR A 517 16.28 -34.98 -20.89
N ARG A 518 17.33 -34.40 -20.32
CA ARG A 518 17.54 -32.95 -20.41
C ARG A 518 17.89 -32.58 -21.83
N SER A 519 17.41 -31.42 -22.27
CA SER A 519 17.89 -30.83 -23.52
C SER A 519 19.35 -30.44 -23.39
N SER A 520 20.16 -30.64 -24.43
CA SER A 520 21.61 -30.39 -24.46
C SER A 520 22.02 -28.92 -24.37
N ALA A 521 21.08 -28.00 -24.15
CA ALA A 521 21.30 -26.57 -23.98
C ALA A 521 21.24 -26.10 -22.51
N ALA A 522 21.45 -26.99 -21.54
CA ALA A 522 21.49 -26.65 -20.10
C ALA A 522 22.84 -26.98 -19.46
#